data_AF-A0A924NWF1-F1
#
_entry.id   AF-A0A924NWF1-F1
#
_cell.length_a   1.000
_cell.length_b   1.000
_cell.length_c   1.000
_cell.angle_alpha   90.00
_cell.angle_beta   90.00
_cell.angle_gamma   90.00
#
_symmetry.space_group_name_H-M   'P 1'
#
loop_
_entity.id
_entity.type
_entity.pdbx_description
1 polymer ?
#
loop_
_entity_poly.entity_id
_entity_poly.type
_entity_poly.pdbx_seq_one_letter_code
_entity_poly.pdbx_strand_id
1 'polypeptide(L)'
;KLLGSTLLEAVMSMLQAPLRMAAHSLFVLGALTGWRLEWTSPPREASDLPWADAAHRFGPLGLAVASLLGAVAWFAPDSLLWLLPMGLPLLLAVPFTVLSSRVGLGQRLQTAGWLLVPEETRSPAVLKQAWRYAHGPRTTATPWLADLPRLAALALQALGPRHTGLGLRGEQRRQRVLQLSRTDGAAPSPAEHMRFLSEPHSLRLLHAALAGERAH
;
A
#
# COMPACT_ATOMS: atom_id res chain seq x y z
N LYS A 1 -29.89 -5.39 -0.29
CA LYS A 1 -28.64 -4.57 -0.31
C LYS A 1 -27.58 -5.17 -1.22
N LEU A 2 -27.32 -6.48 -1.17
CA LEU A 2 -26.34 -7.15 -2.04
C LEU A 2 -26.51 -6.80 -3.52
N LEU A 3 -27.69 -6.99 -4.11
CA LEU A 3 -27.93 -6.67 -5.53
C LEU A 3 -27.60 -5.20 -5.88
N GLY A 4 -27.99 -4.26 -5.03
CA GLY A 4 -27.66 -2.84 -5.22
C GLY A 4 -26.16 -2.58 -5.09
N SER A 5 -25.49 -3.22 -4.13
CA SER A 5 -24.04 -3.13 -3.96
C SER A 5 -23.30 -3.71 -5.17
N THR A 6 -23.74 -4.86 -5.67
CA THR A 6 -23.19 -5.51 -6.87
C THR A 6 -23.41 -4.65 -8.11
N LEU A 7 -24.59 -4.04 -8.27
CA LEU A 7 -24.85 -3.13 -9.38
C LEU A 7 -23.94 -1.89 -9.31
N LEU A 8 -23.84 -1.28 -8.12
CA LEU A 8 -22.96 -0.13 -7.90
C LEU A 8 -21.50 -0.49 -8.18
N GLU A 9 -21.03 -1.63 -7.68
CA GLU A 9 -19.68 -2.15 -7.93
C GLU A 9 -19.44 -2.41 -9.41
N ALA A 10 -20.42 -2.97 -10.13
CA ALA A 10 -20.34 -3.20 -11.57
C ALA A 10 -20.23 -1.88 -12.35
N VAL A 11 -21.03 -0.87 -11.98
CA VAL A 11 -20.95 0.47 -12.58
C VAL A 11 -19.58 1.10 -12.31
N MET A 12 -19.11 1.07 -11.06
CA MET A 12 -17.78 1.58 -10.70
C MET A 12 -16.67 0.86 -11.47
N SER A 13 -16.76 -0.46 -11.59
CA SER A 13 -15.80 -1.30 -12.33
C SER A 13 -15.80 -0.99 -13.84
N MET A 14 -16.98 -0.80 -14.41
CA MET A 14 -17.17 -0.41 -15.82
C MET A 14 -16.53 0.96 -16.09
N LEU A 15 -16.71 1.93 -15.18
CA LEU A 15 -16.07 3.25 -15.30
C LEU A 15 -14.55 3.16 -15.11
N GLN A 16 -14.07 2.35 -14.17
CA GLN A 16 -12.63 2.22 -13.88
C GLN A 16 -11.84 1.49 -14.97
N ALA A 17 -12.46 0.58 -15.72
CA ALA A 17 -11.74 -0.23 -16.70
C ALA A 17 -11.09 0.63 -17.81
N PRO A 18 -11.80 1.52 -18.53
CA PRO A 18 -11.19 2.37 -19.54
C PRO A 18 -10.14 3.34 -18.98
N LEU A 19 -10.38 3.88 -17.77
CA LEU A 19 -9.40 4.74 -17.09
C LEU A 19 -8.08 4.01 -16.85
N ARG A 20 -8.14 2.77 -16.35
CA ARG A 20 -6.95 1.93 -16.14
C ARG A 20 -6.27 1.56 -17.45
N MET A 21 -7.04 1.26 -18.49
CA MET A 21 -6.49 0.98 -19.82
C MET A 21 -5.72 2.19 -20.37
N ALA A 22 -6.29 3.38 -20.29
CA ALA A 22 -5.62 4.61 -20.73
C ALA A 22 -4.35 4.89 -19.92
N ALA A 23 -4.41 4.77 -18.59
CA ALA A 23 -3.25 4.94 -17.72
C ALA A 23 -2.15 3.91 -18.03
N HIS A 24 -2.52 2.65 -18.30
CA HIS A 24 -1.59 1.61 -18.66
C HIS A 24 -0.92 1.87 -20.02
N SER A 25 -1.69 2.29 -21.03
CA SER A 25 -1.14 2.66 -22.33
C SER A 25 -0.16 3.83 -22.23
N LEU A 26 -0.49 4.86 -21.44
CA LEU A 26 0.41 5.99 -21.18
C LEU A 26 1.67 5.56 -20.44
N PHE A 27 1.56 4.63 -19.49
CA PHE A 27 2.71 4.06 -18.80
C PHE A 27 3.65 3.32 -19.78
N VAL A 28 3.10 2.46 -20.64
CA VAL A 28 3.87 1.70 -21.64
C VAL A 28 4.55 2.66 -22.62
N LEU A 29 3.80 3.64 -23.15
CA LEU A 29 4.34 4.65 -24.06
C LEU A 29 5.45 5.46 -23.39
N GLY A 30 5.24 5.93 -22.15
CA GLY A 30 6.26 6.66 -21.40
C GLY A 30 7.53 5.86 -21.15
N ALA A 31 7.40 4.55 -20.87
CA ALA A 31 8.54 3.66 -20.73
C ALA A 31 9.32 3.48 -22.04
N LEU A 32 8.62 3.38 -23.18
CA LEU A 32 9.25 3.25 -24.50
C LEU A 32 9.92 4.55 -24.99
N THR A 33 9.34 5.71 -24.68
CA THR A 33 9.89 7.02 -25.07
C THR A 33 10.99 7.53 -24.14
N GLY A 34 11.25 6.84 -23.02
CA GLY A 34 12.21 7.27 -22.00
C GLY A 34 11.76 8.48 -21.19
N TRP A 35 10.45 8.79 -21.19
CA TRP A 35 9.90 9.81 -20.30
C TRP A 35 10.12 9.39 -18.85
N ARG A 36 10.70 10.28 -18.05
CA ARG A 36 10.91 10.03 -16.62
C ARG A 36 9.56 9.90 -15.94
N LEU A 37 9.17 8.67 -15.66
CA LEU A 37 8.05 8.39 -14.79
C LEU A 37 8.53 8.47 -13.35
N GLU A 38 8.22 9.56 -12.67
CA GLU A 38 8.55 9.69 -11.26
C GLU A 38 7.58 8.85 -10.43
N TRP A 39 8.09 7.77 -9.83
CA TRP A 39 7.32 6.94 -8.92
C TRP A 39 7.29 7.60 -7.53
N THR A 40 6.30 8.46 -7.31
CA THR A 40 6.00 8.96 -5.96
C THR A 40 5.21 7.91 -5.20
N SER A 41 5.64 7.59 -3.97
CA SER A 41 4.88 6.69 -3.10
C SER A 41 3.48 7.27 -2.85
N PRO A 42 2.40 6.51 -3.07
CA PRO A 42 1.05 6.99 -2.78
C PRO A 42 0.94 7.43 -1.31
N PRO A 43 0.18 8.50 -1.02
CA PRO A 43 -0.08 8.91 0.35
C PRO A 43 -0.72 7.75 1.13
N ARG A 44 -0.25 7.54 2.36
CA ARG A 44 -0.72 6.44 3.23
C ARG A 44 -2.04 6.74 3.91
N GLU A 45 -2.39 8.02 4.01
CA GLU A 45 -3.65 8.49 4.57
C GLU A 45 -4.65 8.76 3.45
N ALA A 46 -5.92 8.47 3.74
CA ALA A 46 -7.00 8.78 2.82
C ALA A 46 -7.17 10.30 2.77
N SER A 47 -6.76 10.91 1.64
CA SER A 47 -6.89 12.34 1.40
C SER A 47 -7.89 12.59 0.27
N ASP A 48 -8.83 13.49 0.50
CA ASP A 48 -9.73 13.99 -0.53
C ASP A 48 -8.94 14.64 -1.68
N LEU A 49 -9.26 14.28 -2.93
CA LEU A 49 -8.64 14.89 -4.11
C LEU A 49 -9.37 16.19 -4.49
N PRO A 50 -8.68 17.33 -4.56
CA PRO A 50 -9.25 18.58 -5.07
C PRO A 50 -9.65 18.47 -6.54
N TRP A 51 -10.71 19.19 -6.93
CA TRP A 51 -11.17 19.24 -8.32
C TRP A 51 -10.10 19.80 -9.27
N ALA A 52 -9.34 20.79 -8.83
CA ALA A 52 -8.27 21.39 -9.63
C ALA A 52 -7.19 20.35 -9.97
N ASP A 53 -6.71 19.60 -8.97
CA ASP A 53 -5.68 18.58 -9.17
C ASP A 53 -6.17 17.46 -10.09
N ALA A 54 -7.42 17.03 -9.92
CA ALA A 54 -8.04 16.04 -10.80
C ALA A 54 -8.18 16.57 -12.23
N ALA A 55 -8.59 17.83 -12.41
CA ALA A 55 -8.72 18.47 -13.72
C ALA A 55 -7.36 18.66 -14.40
N HIS A 56 -6.32 19.05 -13.66
CA HIS A 56 -4.97 19.13 -14.20
C HIS A 56 -4.45 17.76 -14.67
N ARG A 57 -4.75 16.70 -13.93
CA ARG A 57 -4.29 15.34 -14.25
C ARG A 57 -5.07 14.66 -15.37
N PHE A 58 -6.40 14.75 -15.37
CA PHE A 58 -7.27 14.04 -16.30
C PHE A 58 -7.89 14.92 -17.38
N GLY A 59 -7.84 16.25 -17.24
CA GLY A 59 -8.38 17.21 -18.19
C GLY A 59 -7.82 17.08 -19.61
N PRO A 60 -6.49 16.95 -19.82
CA PRO A 60 -5.94 16.76 -21.16
C PRO A 60 -6.48 15.51 -21.86
N LEU A 61 -6.62 14.40 -21.12
CA LEU A 61 -7.21 13.17 -21.63
C LEU A 61 -8.70 13.36 -21.96
N GLY A 62 -9.46 13.99 -21.06
CA GLY A 62 -10.87 14.30 -21.27
C GLY A 62 -11.10 15.18 -22.50
N LEU A 63 -10.26 16.20 -22.72
CA LEU A 63 -10.32 17.07 -23.90
C LEU A 63 -10.00 16.31 -25.19
N ALA A 64 -8.99 15.44 -25.18
CA ALA A 64 -8.64 14.61 -26.34
C ALA A 64 -9.76 13.63 -26.70
N VAL A 65 -10.42 13.04 -25.70
CA VAL A 65 -11.58 12.17 -25.94
C VAL A 65 -12.79 12.97 -26.41
N ALA A 66 -13.03 14.17 -25.83
CA ALA A 66 -14.13 15.04 -26.24
C ALA A 66 -13.98 15.49 -27.70
N SER A 67 -12.77 15.87 -28.12
CA SER A 67 -12.51 16.26 -29.51
C SER A 67 -12.68 15.08 -30.47
N LEU A 68 -12.19 13.89 -30.11
CA LEU A 68 -12.38 12.68 -30.89
C LEU A 68 -13.87 12.32 -31.05
N LEU A 69 -14.62 12.31 -29.94
CA LEU A 69 -16.05 12.01 -29.98
C LEU A 69 -16.83 13.08 -30.74
N GLY A 70 -16.45 14.36 -30.63
CA GLY A 70 -17.03 15.45 -31.43
C GLY A 70 -16.79 15.27 -32.91
N ALA A 71 -15.57 14.87 -33.31
CA ALA A 71 -15.27 14.55 -34.70
C ALA A 71 -16.08 13.34 -35.19
N VAL A 72 -16.16 12.26 -34.41
CA VAL A 72 -16.97 11.09 -34.76
C VAL A 72 -18.45 11.45 -34.87
N ALA A 73 -18.99 12.28 -33.96
CA ALA A 73 -20.37 12.74 -34.03
C ALA A 73 -20.65 13.54 -35.32
N TRP A 74 -19.65 14.25 -35.85
CA TRP A 74 -19.78 15.01 -37.09
C TRP A 74 -19.70 14.13 -38.35
N PHE A 75 -18.77 13.17 -38.39
CA PHE A 75 -18.50 12.36 -39.60
C PHE A 75 -19.27 11.03 -39.65
N ALA A 76 -19.55 10.42 -38.49
CA ALA A 76 -20.14 9.09 -38.37
C ALA A 76 -20.99 8.99 -37.09
N PRO A 77 -22.12 9.70 -37.01
CA PRO A 77 -22.94 9.77 -35.79
C PRO A 77 -23.43 8.40 -35.29
N ASP A 78 -23.70 7.46 -36.20
CA ASP A 78 -24.13 6.10 -35.86
C ASP A 78 -23.08 5.33 -35.03
N SER A 79 -21.80 5.67 -35.19
CA SER A 79 -20.68 5.06 -34.45
C SER A 79 -20.54 5.61 -33.04
N LEU A 80 -21.15 6.76 -32.72
CA LEU A 80 -20.99 7.42 -31.43
C LEU A 80 -21.50 6.55 -30.27
N LEU A 81 -22.64 5.88 -30.47
CA LEU A 81 -23.24 4.97 -29.48
C LEU A 81 -22.32 3.80 -29.13
N TRP A 82 -21.51 3.34 -30.08
CA TRP A 82 -20.56 2.25 -29.86
C TRP A 82 -19.30 2.68 -29.10
N LEU A 83 -18.92 3.95 -29.22
CA LEU A 83 -17.75 4.49 -28.52
C LEU A 83 -18.07 4.96 -27.10
N LEU A 84 -19.33 5.30 -26.81
CA LEU A 84 -19.78 5.80 -25.51
C LEU A 84 -19.36 4.92 -24.31
N PRO A 85 -19.43 3.57 -24.33
CA PRO A 85 -19.00 2.74 -23.21
C PRO A 85 -17.52 2.93 -22.83
N MET A 86 -16.66 3.33 -23.77
CA MET A 86 -15.24 3.59 -23.54
C MET A 86 -14.94 5.08 -23.36
N GLY A 87 -15.61 5.94 -24.13
CA GLY A 87 -15.42 7.38 -24.14
C GLY A 87 -16.05 8.08 -22.94
N LEU A 88 -17.27 7.69 -22.55
CA LEU A 88 -17.99 8.31 -21.44
C LEU A 88 -17.22 8.21 -20.11
N PRO A 89 -16.64 7.05 -19.72
CA PRO A 89 -15.82 6.97 -18.53
C PRO A 89 -14.63 7.93 -18.55
N LEU A 90 -13.94 8.04 -19.70
CA LEU A 90 -12.79 8.93 -19.86
C LEU A 90 -13.19 10.41 -19.80
N LEU A 91 -14.34 10.79 -20.35
CA LEU A 91 -14.91 12.13 -20.20
C LEU A 91 -15.26 12.44 -18.73
N LEU A 92 -15.78 11.44 -18.02
CA LEU A 92 -16.15 11.54 -16.60
C LEU A 92 -14.98 11.29 -15.65
N ALA A 93 -13.74 11.18 -16.13
CA ALA A 93 -12.60 10.82 -15.29
C ALA A 93 -12.39 11.81 -14.13
N VAL A 94 -12.54 13.12 -14.38
CA VAL A 94 -12.40 14.16 -13.34
C VAL A 94 -13.44 14.01 -12.23
N PRO A 95 -14.76 14.08 -12.50
CA PRO A 95 -15.76 13.94 -11.43
C PRO A 95 -15.70 12.55 -10.79
N PHE A 96 -15.46 11.49 -11.55
CA PHE A 96 -15.36 10.14 -11.04
C PHE A 96 -14.24 9.98 -10.01
N THR A 97 -13.04 10.47 -10.33
CA THR A 97 -11.87 10.37 -9.43
C THR A 97 -12.03 11.24 -8.19
N VAL A 98 -12.59 12.45 -8.32
CA VAL A 98 -12.88 13.32 -7.17
C VAL A 98 -13.90 12.66 -6.25
N LEU A 99 -15.04 12.21 -6.77
CA LEU A 99 -16.10 11.61 -5.97
C LEU A 99 -15.64 10.30 -5.29
N SER A 100 -14.91 9.45 -6.02
CA SER A 100 -14.39 8.20 -5.44
C SER A 100 -13.27 8.40 -4.43
N SER A 101 -12.60 9.56 -4.42
CA SER A 101 -11.58 9.90 -3.41
C SER A 101 -12.17 10.43 -2.09
N ARG A 102 -13.46 10.82 -2.06
CA ARG A 102 -14.05 11.48 -0.89
C ARG A 102 -14.19 10.51 0.28
N VAL A 103 -13.47 10.78 1.37
CA VAL A 103 -13.52 9.96 2.60
C VAL A 103 -14.94 9.96 3.17
N GLY A 104 -15.61 11.12 3.18
CA GLY A 104 -16.98 11.24 3.69
C GLY A 104 -18.01 10.42 2.90
N LEU A 105 -17.86 10.30 1.57
CA LEU A 105 -18.74 9.45 0.77
C LEU A 105 -18.51 7.97 1.08
N GLY A 106 -17.24 7.56 1.22
CA GLY A 106 -16.89 6.20 1.66
C GLY A 106 -17.48 5.84 3.01
N GLN A 107 -17.33 6.71 4.02
CA GLN A 107 -17.89 6.51 5.36
C GLN A 107 -19.43 6.42 5.34
N ARG A 108 -20.10 7.24 4.52
CA ARG A 108 -21.56 7.18 4.35
C ARG A 108 -22.04 5.88 3.70
N LEU A 109 -21.32 5.37 2.70
CA LEU A 109 -21.62 4.08 2.08
C LEU A 109 -21.38 2.93 3.07
N GLN A 110 -20.28 2.96 3.80
CA GLN A 110 -19.92 1.98 4.83
C GLN A 110 -20.99 1.92 5.94
N THR A 111 -21.36 3.08 6.51
CA THR A 111 -22.42 3.18 7.53
C THR A 111 -23.79 2.75 7.02
N ALA A 112 -24.09 2.95 5.73
CA ALA A 112 -25.31 2.44 5.10
C ALA A 112 -25.27 0.93 4.81
N GLY A 113 -24.10 0.29 4.94
CA GLY A 113 -23.87 -1.13 4.67
C GLY A 113 -23.75 -1.47 3.18
N TRP A 114 -23.17 -0.58 2.38
CA TRP A 114 -22.91 -0.76 0.95
C TRP A 114 -21.41 -0.94 0.70
N LEU A 115 -21.06 -1.73 -0.32
CA LEU A 115 -19.68 -1.98 -0.76
C LEU A 115 -18.74 -2.49 0.36
N LEU A 116 -19.30 -3.23 1.32
CA LEU A 116 -18.53 -3.79 2.43
C LEU A 116 -17.76 -5.03 2.00
N VAL A 117 -16.50 -5.12 2.39
CA VAL A 117 -15.72 -6.35 2.26
C VAL A 117 -16.01 -7.32 3.42
N PRO A 118 -15.74 -8.64 3.26
CA PRO A 118 -15.93 -9.60 4.34
C PRO A 118 -15.22 -9.22 5.64
N GLU A 119 -14.04 -8.62 5.56
CA GLU A 119 -13.23 -8.17 6.68
C GLU A 119 -13.85 -7.00 7.45
N GLU A 120 -14.69 -6.19 6.81
CA GLU A 120 -15.42 -5.09 7.46
C GLU A 120 -16.68 -5.61 8.17
N THR A 121 -17.30 -6.66 7.64
CA THR A 121 -18.50 -7.26 8.26
C THR A 121 -18.14 -8.28 9.34
N ARG A 122 -17.07 -9.06 9.11
CA ARG A 122 -16.57 -10.11 9.99
C ARG A 122 -15.05 -10.00 10.08
N SER A 123 -14.58 -9.02 10.85
CA SER A 123 -13.13 -8.80 10.98
C SER A 123 -12.41 -10.01 11.60
N PRO A 124 -11.36 -10.53 10.95
CA PRO A 124 -10.58 -11.65 11.48
C PRO A 124 -9.84 -11.25 12.75
N ALA A 125 -9.50 -12.26 13.57
CA ALA A 125 -8.83 -12.06 14.85
C ALA A 125 -7.52 -11.25 14.72
N VAL A 126 -6.76 -11.48 13.64
CA VAL A 126 -5.49 -10.78 13.37
C VAL A 126 -5.72 -9.27 13.18
N LEU A 127 -6.74 -8.87 12.41
CA LEU A 127 -7.07 -7.45 12.21
C LEU A 127 -7.53 -6.82 13.52
N LYS A 128 -8.38 -7.50 14.31
CA LYS A 128 -8.79 -7.03 15.64
C LYS A 128 -7.60 -6.86 16.59
N GLN A 129 -6.64 -7.79 16.56
CA GLN A 129 -5.41 -7.73 17.34
C GLN A 129 -4.53 -6.55 16.91
N ALA A 130 -4.29 -6.40 15.60
CA ALA A 130 -3.51 -5.30 15.06
C ALA A 130 -4.13 -3.93 15.38
N TRP A 131 -5.46 -3.82 15.29
CA TRP A 131 -6.18 -2.59 15.61
C TRP A 131 -6.08 -2.23 17.10
N ARG A 132 -6.24 -3.22 18.00
CA ARG A 132 -6.01 -3.05 19.44
C ARG A 132 -4.56 -2.70 19.76
N TYR A 133 -3.60 -3.26 19.04
CA TYR A 133 -2.19 -2.93 19.22
C TYR A 133 -1.89 -1.49 18.78
N ALA A 134 -2.46 -1.05 17.65
CA ALA A 134 -2.29 0.30 17.12
C ALA A 134 -2.91 1.39 18.01
N HIS A 135 -4.05 1.10 18.65
CA HIS A 135 -4.78 2.04 19.51
C HIS A 135 -4.56 1.82 21.01
N GLY A 136 -3.82 0.77 21.38
CA GLY A 136 -3.47 0.51 22.75
C GLY A 136 -2.48 1.55 23.27
N PRO A 137 -2.40 1.74 24.61
CA PRO A 137 -1.33 2.55 25.18
C PRO A 137 0.00 1.98 24.69
N ARG A 138 0.78 2.81 23.99
CA ARG A 138 2.15 2.45 23.63
C ARG A 138 2.89 2.31 24.95
N THR A 139 3.04 1.08 25.44
CA THR A 139 3.91 0.82 26.58
C THR A 139 5.29 1.32 26.19
N THR A 140 5.71 2.40 26.83
CA THR A 140 7.09 2.84 26.78
C THR A 140 7.93 1.73 27.39
N ALA A 141 8.53 0.95 26.50
CA ALA A 141 9.60 0.00 26.75
C ALA A 141 9.36 -1.00 27.89
N THR A 142 8.77 -2.16 27.58
CA THR A 142 9.52 -3.36 27.94
C THR A 142 10.80 -3.32 27.09
N PRO A 143 12.00 -3.54 27.66
CA PRO A 143 13.18 -3.68 26.83
C PRO A 143 12.88 -4.85 25.88
N TRP A 144 12.82 -4.59 24.58
CA TRP A 144 12.52 -5.60 23.55
C TRP A 144 13.45 -6.83 23.64
N LEU A 145 14.61 -6.66 24.29
CA LEU A 145 15.52 -7.70 24.75
C LEU A 145 14.87 -8.76 25.65
N ALA A 146 13.83 -8.42 26.42
CA ALA A 146 13.07 -9.36 27.24
C ALA A 146 12.17 -10.28 26.39
N ASP A 147 11.62 -9.76 25.28
CA ASP A 147 10.77 -10.52 24.34
C ASP A 147 11.56 -11.11 23.15
N LEU A 148 12.88 -10.87 23.08
CA LEU A 148 13.78 -11.36 22.03
C LEU A 148 13.62 -12.85 21.69
N PRO A 149 13.51 -13.78 22.67
CA PRO A 149 13.38 -15.21 22.36
C PRO A 149 12.12 -15.49 21.53
N ARG A 150 11.00 -14.87 21.91
CA ARG A 150 9.71 -15.01 21.21
C ARG A 150 9.75 -14.35 19.84
N LEU A 151 10.31 -13.14 19.74
CA LEU A 151 10.47 -12.41 18.49
C LEU A 151 11.39 -13.13 17.51
N ALA A 152 12.51 -13.67 17.98
CA ALA A 152 13.43 -14.46 17.17
C ALA A 152 12.75 -15.73 16.65
N ALA A 153 12.04 -16.47 17.50
CA ALA A 153 11.29 -17.66 17.08
C ALA A 153 10.24 -17.33 16.00
N LEU A 154 9.45 -16.26 16.21
CA LEU A 154 8.44 -15.81 15.24
C LEU A 154 9.07 -15.36 13.91
N ALA A 155 10.13 -14.55 13.96
CA ALA A 155 10.82 -14.08 12.77
C ALA A 155 11.40 -15.25 11.95
N LEU A 156 11.93 -16.27 12.61
CA LEU A 156 12.47 -17.46 11.93
C LEU A 156 11.39 -18.32 11.28
N GLN A 157 10.25 -18.48 11.95
CA GLN A 157 9.10 -19.19 11.38
C GLN A 157 8.53 -18.45 10.17
N ALA A 158 8.46 -17.12 10.22
CA ALA A 158 7.84 -16.31 9.17
C ALA A 158 8.74 -16.11 7.93
N LEU A 159 10.05 -15.88 8.11
CA LEU A 159 10.96 -15.50 7.02
C LEU A 159 11.67 -16.68 6.34
N GLY A 160 11.59 -17.88 6.93
CA GLY A 160 12.30 -19.08 6.47
C GLY A 160 13.83 -19.00 6.65
N PRO A 161 14.57 -20.08 6.33
CA PRO A 161 16.01 -20.15 6.53
C PRO A 161 16.78 -19.26 5.53
N ARG A 162 17.14 -18.03 5.94
CA ARG A 162 18.05 -17.15 5.18
C ARG A 162 19.48 -17.27 5.70
N HIS A 163 20.43 -17.52 4.80
CA HIS A 163 21.86 -17.61 5.09
C HIS A 163 22.55 -16.30 4.69
N THR A 164 22.54 -15.31 5.57
CA THR A 164 23.18 -13.99 5.33
C THR A 164 24.51 -13.83 6.06
N GLY A 165 25.02 -14.90 6.66
CA GLY A 165 26.25 -14.90 7.46
C GLY A 165 27.55 -14.90 6.66
N LEU A 166 27.50 -15.07 5.34
CA LEU A 166 28.69 -15.16 4.49
C LEU A 166 29.12 -13.79 3.94
N GLY A 167 30.43 -13.65 3.74
CA GLY A 167 31.07 -12.46 3.16
C GLY A 167 31.23 -11.27 4.13
N LEU A 168 31.80 -10.18 3.63
CA LEU A 168 32.13 -8.97 4.41
C LEU A 168 30.93 -8.39 5.17
N ARG A 169 29.75 -8.41 4.55
CA ARG A 169 28.50 -7.96 5.19
C ARG A 169 28.08 -8.89 6.35
N GLY A 170 28.35 -10.18 6.25
CA GLY A 170 28.12 -11.16 7.31
C GLY A 170 29.04 -10.92 8.51
N GLU A 171 30.32 -10.69 8.28
CA GLU A 171 31.31 -10.40 9.34
C GLU A 171 31.02 -9.09 10.08
N GLN A 172 30.75 -8.01 9.34
CA GLN A 172 30.37 -6.72 9.94
C GLN A 172 29.14 -6.84 10.85
N ARG A 173 28.16 -7.67 10.45
CA ARG A 173 26.97 -7.95 11.27
C ARG A 173 27.34 -8.70 12.55
N ARG A 174 28.19 -9.72 12.46
CA ARG A 174 28.63 -10.50 13.62
C ARG A 174 29.38 -9.64 14.63
N GLN A 175 30.28 -8.77 14.16
CA GLN A 175 30.98 -7.81 15.00
C GLN A 175 30.01 -6.85 15.70
N ARG A 176 29.00 -6.36 14.99
CA ARG A 176 27.98 -5.47 15.56
C ARG A 176 27.10 -6.15 16.60
N VAL A 177 26.74 -7.42 16.40
CA VAL A 177 26.04 -8.23 17.41
C VAL A 177 26.86 -8.38 18.68
N LEU A 178 28.16 -8.68 18.55
CA LEU A 178 29.06 -8.83 19.69
C LEU A 178 29.30 -7.49 20.42
N GLN A 179 29.35 -6.38 19.68
CA GLN A 179 29.45 -5.05 20.28
C GLN A 179 28.20 -4.75 21.14
N LEU A 180 27.01 -5.07 20.61
CA LEU A 180 25.75 -4.83 21.32
C LEU A 180 25.52 -5.79 22.50
N SER A 181 26.00 -7.03 22.46
CA SER A 181 25.92 -7.92 23.64
C SER A 181 26.73 -7.36 24.80
N ARG A 182 27.92 -6.83 24.53
CA ARG A 182 28.82 -6.23 25.52
C ARG A 182 28.37 -4.88 26.05
N THR A 183 27.38 -4.24 25.42
CA THR A 183 26.92 -2.92 25.85
C THR A 183 25.80 -3.12 26.87
N ASP A 184 26.14 -2.92 28.15
CA ASP A 184 25.29 -3.21 29.30
C ASP A 184 24.07 -2.28 29.37
N GLY A 185 23.02 -2.60 28.59
CA GLY A 185 21.73 -1.91 28.63
C GLY A 185 21.60 -0.62 27.80
N ALA A 186 22.60 -0.25 26.99
CA ALA A 186 22.43 0.86 26.04
C ALA A 186 21.42 0.46 24.96
N ALA A 187 20.27 1.14 24.92
CA ALA A 187 19.26 0.88 23.91
C ALA A 187 19.83 1.18 22.51
N PRO A 188 19.78 0.24 21.54
CA PRO A 188 20.20 0.52 20.19
C PRO A 188 19.34 1.63 19.59
N SER A 189 19.93 2.42 18.69
CA SER A 189 19.19 3.47 17.99
C SER A 189 18.00 2.89 17.21
N PRO A 190 16.94 3.67 16.93
CA PRO A 190 15.80 3.19 16.13
C PRO A 190 16.20 2.61 14.77
N ALA A 191 17.24 3.17 14.15
CA ALA A 191 17.78 2.68 12.88
C ALA A 191 18.53 1.34 13.01
N GLU A 192 19.14 1.07 14.16
CA GLU A 192 19.73 -0.24 14.46
C GLU A 192 18.65 -1.27 14.77
N HIS A 193 17.65 -0.89 15.56
CA HIS A 193 16.52 -1.75 15.89
C HIS A 193 15.78 -2.21 14.63
N MET A 194 15.48 -1.31 13.69
CA MET A 194 14.83 -1.66 12.42
C MET A 194 15.70 -2.62 11.58
N ARG A 195 17.02 -2.42 11.57
CA ARG A 195 17.96 -3.31 10.86
C ARG A 195 17.96 -4.74 11.42
N PHE A 196 17.83 -4.91 12.72
CA PHE A 196 17.69 -6.24 13.33
C PHE A 196 16.35 -6.88 13.00
N LEU A 197 15.24 -6.13 13.10
CA LEU A 197 13.91 -6.65 12.78
C LEU A 197 13.77 -7.06 11.30
N SER A 198 14.47 -6.38 10.39
CA SER A 198 14.49 -6.77 8.97
C SER A 198 15.30 -8.04 8.68
N GLU A 199 16.14 -8.51 9.60
CA GLU A 199 17.07 -9.62 9.39
C GLU A 199 16.96 -10.73 10.46
N PRO A 200 16.33 -11.88 10.16
CA PRO A 200 16.09 -12.93 11.16
C PRO A 200 17.37 -13.64 11.64
N HIS A 201 18.47 -13.59 10.87
CA HIS A 201 19.75 -14.18 11.28
C HIS A 201 20.47 -13.35 12.36
N SER A 202 20.41 -12.02 12.26
CA SER A 202 21.04 -11.14 13.25
C SER A 202 20.30 -11.19 14.60
N LEU A 203 18.97 -11.34 14.58
CA LEU A 203 18.16 -11.61 15.77
C LEU A 203 18.57 -12.91 16.49
N ARG A 204 18.84 -13.99 15.73
CA ARG A 204 19.36 -15.25 16.30
C ARG A 204 20.71 -15.08 16.97
N LEU A 205 21.65 -14.43 16.27
CA LEU A 205 23.00 -14.23 16.79
C LEU A 205 22.98 -13.38 18.06
N LEU A 206 22.15 -12.34 18.09
CA LEU A 206 21.99 -11.50 19.26
C LEU A 206 21.35 -12.26 20.43
N HIS A 207 20.30 -13.05 20.16
CA HIS A 207 19.70 -13.91 21.18
C HIS A 207 20.71 -14.90 21.76
N ALA A 208 21.50 -15.56 20.90
CA ALA A 208 22.53 -16.50 21.34
C ALA A 208 23.65 -15.83 22.15
N ALA A 209 24.10 -14.64 21.75
CA ALA A 209 25.14 -13.89 22.46
C ALA A 209 24.68 -13.48 23.88
N LEU A 210 23.46 -12.95 24.01
CA LEU A 210 22.90 -12.54 25.30
C LEU A 210 22.54 -13.72 26.21
N ALA A 211 22.14 -14.85 25.64
CA ALA A 211 21.89 -16.08 26.41
C ALA A 211 23.19 -16.67 26.99
N GLY A 212 24.31 -16.55 26.27
CA GLY A 212 25.63 -16.98 26.74
C GLY A 212 26.22 -16.11 27.85
N GLU A 213 25.99 -14.79 27.83
CA GLU A 213 26.46 -13.87 28.87
C GLU A 213 25.74 -14.06 30.22
N ARG A 214 24.49 -14.52 30.23
CA ARG A 214 23.72 -14.78 31.48
C ARG A 214 24.08 -16.11 32.17
N ALA A 215 24.87 -16.97 31.53
CA ALA A 215 25.25 -18.28 32.05
C ALA A 215 26.61 -18.28 32.79
N HIS A 216 27.25 -17.12 32.90
CA HIS A 216 28.48 -16.86 33.65
C HIS A 216 28.22 -15.87 34.79
#